data_AF-A0A132NEL7-F1
#
_entry.id   AF-A0A132NEL7-F1
#
_cell.length_a   1.000
_cell.length_b   1.000
_cell.length_c   1.000
_cell.angle_alpha   90.00
_cell.angle_beta   90.00
_cell.angle_gamma   90.00
#
_symmetry.space_group_name_H-M   'P 1'
#
loop_
_entity.id
_entity.type
_entity.pdbx_description
1 polymer ?
#
loop_
_entity_poly.entity_id
_entity_poly.type
_entity_poly.pdbx_seq_one_letter_code
_entity_poly.pdbx_strand_id
1 'polypeptide(L)'
;MQYELRTQVIEPLRATFDSLVERYGGRPASRYEEATIDVQPRENFHYRPLWDPAHELYDEDFSALKLADPYSFTDPRQFYYAPYVTARAQMFDAFGRTLDYIEERGLFERMPAAWRTLTAAVVLPMRHYEGGAQLVSVAGARFAYGATIEQCLSLAAFDRIGNAQLLSRVGLALGGSESLGEAKRAWLEAEDLQPLRRYAEEL
;
A
#
# COMPACT_ATOMS: atom_id res chain seq x y z
N MET A 1 22.79 40.07 -6.93
CA MET A 1 22.74 39.92 -8.39
C MET A 1 22.63 38.43 -8.66
N GLN A 2 21.43 37.94 -8.99
CA GLN A 2 21.19 36.52 -9.21
C GLN A 2 21.45 36.25 -10.70
N TYR A 3 22.42 35.39 -11.00
CA TYR A 3 22.73 35.00 -12.37
C TYR A 3 21.69 33.99 -12.84
N GLU A 4 20.83 34.38 -13.78
CA GLU A 4 19.98 33.44 -14.50
C GLU A 4 20.77 32.81 -15.66
N LEU A 5 20.88 31.49 -15.64
CA LEU A 5 21.44 30.72 -16.74
C LEU A 5 20.45 30.75 -17.91
N ARG A 6 20.86 31.31 -19.06
CA ARG A 6 20.07 31.25 -20.29
C ARG A 6 20.21 29.87 -20.92
N THR A 7 19.09 29.17 -21.05
CA THR A 7 19.00 27.90 -21.78
C THR A 7 18.39 28.13 -23.16
N GLN A 8 18.83 27.35 -24.15
CA GLN A 8 18.18 27.32 -25.45
C GLN A 8 16.90 26.47 -25.36
N VAL A 9 15.75 27.09 -25.63
CA VAL A 9 14.45 26.39 -25.66
C VAL A 9 14.24 25.81 -27.06
N ILE A 10 13.94 24.52 -27.13
CA ILE A 10 13.56 23.83 -28.37
C ILE A 10 12.05 23.57 -28.30
N GLU A 11 11.32 24.03 -29.31
CA GLU A 11 9.87 23.84 -29.37
C GLU A 11 9.53 22.36 -29.66
N PRO A 12 8.80 21.67 -28.77
CA PRO A 12 8.42 20.28 -28.98
C PRO A 12 7.22 20.17 -29.93
N LEU A 13 7.14 19.07 -30.69
CA LEU A 13 5.99 18.78 -31.56
C LEU A 13 4.70 18.52 -30.77
N ARG A 14 4.81 17.97 -29.56
CA ARG A 14 3.73 17.70 -28.62
C ARG A 14 4.24 17.74 -27.19
N ALA A 15 3.36 18.03 -26.24
CA ALA A 15 3.73 18.19 -24.84
C ALA A 15 3.62 16.88 -24.02
N THR A 16 2.78 15.93 -24.44
CA THR A 16 2.53 14.67 -23.72
C THR A 16 1.93 13.59 -24.66
N PHE A 17 1.51 12.45 -24.10
CA PHE A 17 0.89 11.32 -24.82
C PHE A 17 -0.55 11.61 -25.23
N ASP A 18 -1.00 10.95 -26.30
CA ASP A 18 -2.31 11.23 -26.91
C ASP A 18 -3.48 10.99 -25.94
N SER A 19 -3.43 9.95 -25.10
CA SER A 19 -4.46 9.70 -24.08
C SER A 19 -4.63 10.87 -23.09
N LEU A 20 -3.53 11.52 -22.72
CA LEU A 20 -3.55 12.69 -21.84
C LEU A 20 -4.00 13.96 -22.56
N VAL A 21 -3.66 14.10 -23.85
CA VAL A 21 -4.17 15.21 -24.68
C VAL A 21 -5.69 15.11 -24.84
N GLU A 22 -6.22 13.91 -25.09
CA GLU A 22 -7.66 13.67 -25.20
C GLU A 22 -8.40 14.02 -23.90
N ARG A 23 -7.79 13.69 -22.75
CA ARG A 23 -8.42 13.92 -21.43
C ARG A 23 -8.26 15.33 -20.89
N TYR A 24 -7.08 15.95 -21.03
CA TYR A 24 -6.73 17.20 -20.36
C TYR A 24 -6.31 18.34 -21.30
N GLY A 25 -6.27 18.08 -22.61
CA GLY A 25 -5.77 19.02 -23.61
C GLY A 25 -4.25 18.99 -23.77
N GLY A 26 -3.74 19.68 -24.79
CA GLY A 26 -2.33 19.71 -25.18
C GLY A 26 -1.43 20.51 -24.24
N ARG A 27 -1.29 20.07 -22.99
CA ARG A 27 -0.43 20.67 -21.98
C ARG A 27 0.66 19.69 -21.50
N PRO A 28 1.77 20.19 -20.91
CA PRO A 28 2.67 19.34 -20.17
C PRO A 28 1.92 18.59 -19.07
N ALA A 29 2.21 17.30 -18.94
CA ALA A 29 1.64 16.43 -17.91
C ALA A 29 2.61 16.26 -16.74
N SER A 30 2.05 15.98 -15.56
CA SER A 30 2.84 15.55 -14.40
C SER A 30 3.35 14.12 -14.60
N ARG A 31 4.40 13.74 -13.85
CA ARG A 31 4.88 12.35 -13.83
C ARG A 31 3.83 11.36 -13.35
N TYR A 32 2.97 11.79 -12.43
CA TYR A 32 1.85 10.98 -11.96
C TYR A 32 0.84 10.74 -13.09
N GLU A 33 0.45 11.78 -13.82
CA GLU A 33 -0.48 11.68 -14.95
C GLU A 33 0.05 10.70 -16.01
N GLU A 34 1.31 10.86 -16.45
CA GLU A 34 1.93 9.98 -17.44
C GLU A 34 2.10 8.53 -16.96
N ALA A 35 2.25 8.32 -15.65
CA ALA A 35 2.45 6.99 -15.10
C ALA A 35 1.14 6.23 -14.83
N THR A 36 0.00 6.92 -14.75
CA THR A 36 -1.21 6.33 -14.18
C THR A 36 -2.47 6.51 -15.01
N ILE A 37 -2.59 7.56 -15.83
CA ILE A 37 -3.85 7.86 -16.50
C ILE A 37 -3.98 7.08 -17.80
N ASP A 38 -5.11 6.39 -17.98
CA ASP A 38 -5.48 5.62 -19.17
C ASP A 38 -4.42 4.57 -19.60
N VAL A 39 -3.60 4.09 -18.66
CA VAL A 39 -2.57 3.06 -18.92
C VAL A 39 -3.09 1.61 -18.88
N GLN A 40 -4.30 1.39 -18.35
CA GLN A 40 -4.91 0.06 -18.25
C GLN A 40 -5.52 -0.36 -19.59
N PRO A 41 -5.26 -1.57 -20.10
CA PRO A 41 -6.01 -2.13 -21.23
C PRO A 41 -7.51 -2.24 -20.91
N ARG A 42 -8.38 -1.92 -21.88
CA ARG A 42 -9.84 -1.95 -21.67
C ARG A 42 -10.63 -2.83 -22.65
N GLU A 43 -10.04 -3.18 -23.78
CA GLU A 43 -10.77 -3.85 -24.86
C GLU A 43 -9.86 -4.76 -25.68
N ASN A 44 -10.47 -5.57 -26.55
CA ASN A 44 -9.80 -6.49 -27.47
C ASN A 44 -8.96 -7.56 -26.76
N PHE A 45 -9.44 -8.05 -25.62
CA PHE A 45 -8.85 -9.19 -24.93
C PHE A 45 -9.00 -10.45 -25.78
N HIS A 46 -7.93 -11.24 -25.86
CA HIS A 46 -7.87 -12.39 -26.78
C HIS A 46 -8.46 -13.66 -26.17
N TYR A 47 -8.49 -13.75 -24.84
CA TYR A 47 -8.88 -14.94 -24.11
C TYR A 47 -9.64 -14.58 -22.86
N ARG A 48 -10.67 -15.38 -22.55
CA ARG A 48 -11.37 -15.32 -21.28
C ARG A 48 -10.51 -15.89 -20.14
N PRO A 49 -10.66 -15.39 -18.91
CA PRO A 49 -9.97 -15.96 -17.77
C PRO A 49 -10.43 -17.40 -17.51
N LEU A 50 -9.48 -18.34 -17.34
CA LEU A 50 -9.81 -19.75 -17.06
C LEU A 50 -10.46 -19.96 -15.69
N TRP A 51 -10.21 -19.05 -14.75
CA TRP A 51 -10.76 -19.08 -13.38
C TRP A 51 -12.13 -18.41 -13.27
N ASP A 52 -12.53 -17.63 -14.29
CA ASP A 52 -13.83 -16.97 -14.35
C ASP A 52 -14.22 -16.64 -15.81
N PRO A 53 -14.79 -17.62 -16.53
CA PRO A 53 -15.13 -17.44 -17.95
C PRO A 53 -16.29 -16.47 -18.20
N ALA A 54 -17.04 -16.06 -17.17
CA ALA A 54 -18.19 -15.16 -17.30
C ALA A 54 -17.76 -13.69 -17.50
N HIS A 55 -16.57 -13.32 -17.01
CA HIS A 55 -16.04 -11.96 -17.07
C HIS A 55 -14.91 -11.82 -18.11
N GLU A 56 -14.61 -10.60 -18.51
CA GLU A 56 -13.39 -10.25 -19.27
C GLU A 56 -12.20 -9.98 -18.33
N LEU A 57 -11.01 -9.75 -18.91
CA LEU A 57 -9.91 -9.16 -18.16
C LEU A 57 -10.24 -7.70 -17.82
N TYR A 58 -9.96 -7.28 -16.58
CA TYR A 58 -10.28 -5.95 -16.06
C TYR A 58 -11.76 -5.56 -16.22
N ASP A 59 -12.67 -6.52 -16.00
CA ASP A 59 -14.11 -6.32 -16.14
C ASP A 59 -14.67 -5.33 -15.10
N GLU A 60 -15.50 -4.39 -15.54
CA GLU A 60 -16.24 -3.46 -14.67
C GLU A 60 -17.25 -4.19 -13.78
N ASP A 61 -17.66 -5.41 -14.17
CA ASP A 61 -18.60 -6.28 -13.45
C ASP A 61 -18.01 -7.00 -12.23
N PHE A 62 -16.69 -6.89 -11.99
CA PHE A 62 -16.13 -7.32 -10.70
C PHE A 62 -16.60 -6.48 -9.51
N SER A 63 -17.18 -5.31 -9.75
CA SER A 63 -17.77 -4.45 -8.73
C SER A 63 -19.26 -4.20 -9.01
N ALA A 64 -20.07 -4.26 -7.95
CA ALA A 64 -21.46 -3.79 -8.00
C ALA A 64 -21.55 -2.26 -8.19
N LEU A 65 -20.50 -1.52 -7.80
CA LEU A 65 -20.39 -0.08 -7.99
C LEU A 65 -19.83 0.21 -9.38
N LYS A 66 -20.59 0.97 -10.18
CA LYS A 66 -20.21 1.37 -11.54
C LYS A 66 -19.66 2.79 -11.57
N LEU A 67 -18.52 2.95 -12.24
CA LEU A 67 -17.85 4.22 -12.39
C LEU A 67 -18.22 4.81 -13.74
N ALA A 68 -18.65 6.08 -13.77
CA ALA A 68 -18.85 6.79 -15.03
C ALA A 68 -17.52 7.06 -15.75
N ASP A 69 -16.45 7.26 -14.98
CA ASP A 69 -15.06 7.37 -15.46
C ASP A 69 -14.11 6.83 -14.39
N PRO A 70 -13.40 5.71 -14.65
CA PRO A 70 -12.48 5.13 -13.67
C PRO A 70 -11.27 6.02 -13.35
N TYR A 71 -10.98 7.03 -14.16
CA TYR A 71 -9.85 7.96 -13.98
C TYR A 71 -10.28 9.33 -13.44
N SER A 72 -11.56 9.47 -13.05
CA SER A 72 -12.03 10.65 -12.30
C SER A 72 -11.40 10.73 -10.91
N PHE A 73 -11.10 9.57 -10.31
CA PHE A 73 -10.30 9.49 -9.10
C PHE A 73 -8.80 9.59 -9.43
N THR A 74 -8.12 10.49 -8.72
CA THR A 74 -6.66 10.63 -8.74
C THR A 74 -6.15 10.70 -7.30
N ASP A 75 -4.98 10.12 -7.06
CA ASP A 75 -4.35 10.15 -5.74
C ASP A 75 -3.86 11.58 -5.45
N PRO A 76 -4.40 12.27 -4.43
CA PRO A 76 -3.97 13.63 -4.09
C PRO A 76 -2.49 13.69 -3.66
N ARG A 77 -1.89 12.56 -3.26
CA ARG A 77 -0.47 12.46 -2.92
C ARG A 77 0.43 12.37 -4.16
N GLN A 78 -0.16 12.16 -5.35
CA GLN A 78 0.52 11.93 -6.62
C GLN A 78 1.57 10.81 -6.55
N PHE A 79 1.28 9.76 -5.79
CA PHE A 79 2.14 8.59 -5.74
C PHE A 79 2.00 7.81 -7.05
N TYR A 80 3.04 7.84 -7.85
CA TYR A 80 3.42 6.71 -8.70
C TYR A 80 4.57 5.94 -8.00
N TYR A 81 5.12 4.91 -8.64
CA TYR A 81 6.10 4.03 -7.99
C TYR A 81 7.24 4.77 -7.26
N ALA A 82 7.95 5.68 -7.95
CA ALA A 82 9.16 6.32 -7.42
C ALA A 82 8.91 7.19 -6.16
N PRO A 83 7.96 8.15 -6.14
CA PRO A 83 7.70 8.95 -4.94
C PRO A 83 7.18 8.08 -3.78
N TYR A 84 6.40 7.03 -4.06
CA TYR A 84 5.96 6.10 -3.02
C TYR A 84 7.14 5.39 -2.34
N VAL A 85 8.02 4.73 -3.11
CA VAL A 85 9.14 3.98 -2.51
C VAL A 85 10.13 4.91 -1.82
N THR A 86 10.31 6.13 -2.33
CA THR A 86 11.16 7.14 -1.69
C THR A 86 10.60 7.56 -0.34
N ALA A 87 9.30 7.83 -0.26
CA ALA A 87 8.64 8.19 0.98
C ALA A 87 8.70 7.04 2.01
N ARG A 88 8.46 5.79 1.57
CA ARG A 88 8.50 4.63 2.46
C ARG A 88 9.89 4.26 2.93
N ALA A 89 10.92 4.42 2.09
CA ALA A 89 12.31 4.23 2.51
C ALA A 89 12.66 5.17 3.68
N GLN A 90 12.32 6.45 3.58
CA GLN A 90 12.57 7.42 4.65
C GLN A 90 11.86 7.06 5.96
N MET A 91 10.60 6.61 5.88
CA MET A 91 9.83 6.17 7.04
C MET A 91 10.43 4.92 7.69
N PHE A 92 10.83 3.92 6.89
CA PHE A 92 11.41 2.67 7.39
C PHE A 92 12.77 2.90 8.05
N ASP A 93 13.61 3.76 7.46
CA ASP A 93 14.89 4.16 8.05
C ASP A 93 14.71 4.91 9.37
N ALA A 94 13.71 5.80 9.46
CA ALA A 94 13.40 6.53 10.69
C ALA A 94 12.90 5.60 11.81
N PHE A 95 12.06 4.63 11.46
CA PHE A 95 11.63 3.58 12.39
C PHE A 95 12.82 2.74 12.87
N GLY A 96 13.69 2.30 11.96
CA GLY A 96 14.89 1.54 12.29
C GLY A 96 15.76 2.23 13.33
N ARG A 97 16.13 3.50 13.08
CA ARG A 97 16.92 4.31 14.03
C ARG A 97 16.25 4.45 15.41
N THR A 98 14.92 4.54 15.42
CA THR A 98 14.16 4.65 16.67
C THR A 98 14.19 3.34 17.45
N LEU A 99 14.05 2.21 16.75
CA LEU A 99 14.13 0.88 17.37
C LEU A 99 15.54 0.61 17.90
N ASP A 100 16.58 0.92 17.11
CA ASP A 100 17.98 0.78 17.53
C ASP A 100 18.25 1.59 18.82
N TYR A 101 17.77 2.84 18.88
CA TYR A 101 17.89 3.69 20.08
C TYR A 101 17.19 3.09 21.31
N ILE A 102 16.02 2.47 21.12
CA ILE A 102 15.26 1.82 22.19
C ILE A 102 16.03 0.60 22.72
N GLU A 103 16.58 -0.22 21.83
CA GLU A 103 17.36 -1.42 22.16
C GLU A 103 18.68 -1.07 22.86
N GLU A 104 19.48 -0.15 22.29
CA GLU A 104 20.78 0.28 22.85
C GLU A 104 20.67 0.84 24.27
N ARG A 105 19.51 1.42 24.62
CA ARG A 105 19.26 2.01 25.94
C ARG A 105 18.47 1.11 26.89
N GLY A 106 18.17 -0.11 26.46
CA GLY A 106 17.38 -1.08 27.23
C GLY A 106 16.01 -0.54 27.64
N LEU A 107 15.35 0.22 26.77
CA LEU A 107 14.10 0.91 27.13
C LEU A 107 12.92 -0.07 27.26
N PHE A 108 12.95 -1.20 26.55
CA PHE A 108 11.94 -2.26 26.73
C PHE A 108 12.07 -2.95 28.10
N GLU A 109 13.28 -3.16 28.59
CA GLU A 109 13.58 -3.75 29.90
C GLU A 109 13.21 -2.81 31.04
N ARG A 110 13.32 -1.50 30.79
CA ARG A 110 12.93 -0.45 31.73
C ARG A 110 11.44 -0.11 31.67
N MET A 111 10.74 -0.55 30.64
CA MET A 111 9.30 -0.35 30.50
C MET A 111 8.56 -1.08 31.64
N PRO A 112 7.59 -0.44 32.33
CA PRO A 112 6.84 -1.09 33.38
C PRO A 112 6.17 -2.38 32.89
N ALA A 113 6.13 -3.40 33.75
CA ALA A 113 5.68 -4.74 33.36
C ALA A 113 4.28 -4.75 32.73
N ALA A 114 3.34 -3.96 33.25
CA ALA A 114 1.99 -3.84 32.69
C ALA A 114 1.98 -3.40 31.22
N TRP A 115 2.87 -2.47 30.83
CA TRP A 115 2.98 -1.99 29.45
C TRP A 115 3.68 -3.00 28.53
N ARG A 116 4.63 -3.79 29.05
CA ARG A 116 5.19 -4.93 28.31
C ARG A 116 4.14 -5.97 28.02
N THR A 117 3.36 -6.35 29.03
CA THR A 117 2.26 -7.31 28.88
C THR A 117 1.23 -6.81 27.89
N LEU A 118 0.82 -5.53 27.96
CA LEU A 118 -0.12 -4.95 27.00
C LEU A 118 0.43 -4.98 25.57
N THR A 119 1.69 -4.57 25.37
CA THR A 119 2.33 -4.58 24.06
C THR A 119 2.35 -5.99 23.47
N ALA A 120 2.75 -6.99 24.27
CA ALA A 120 2.80 -8.38 23.83
C ALA A 120 1.41 -8.98 23.54
N ALA A 121 0.40 -8.69 24.38
CA ALA A 121 -0.92 -9.27 24.28
C ALA A 121 -1.84 -8.59 23.25
N VAL A 122 -1.67 -7.29 23.01
CA VAL A 122 -2.58 -6.50 22.17
C VAL A 122 -1.88 -6.01 20.90
N VAL A 123 -0.70 -5.39 21.01
CA VAL A 123 -0.06 -4.72 19.87
C VAL A 123 0.59 -5.73 18.92
N LEU A 124 1.36 -6.70 19.44
CA LEU A 124 2.07 -7.67 18.58
C LEU A 124 1.13 -8.55 17.74
N PRO A 125 -0.02 -9.06 18.26
CA PRO A 125 -0.95 -9.84 17.46
C PRO A 125 -1.54 -9.08 16.27
N MET A 126 -1.60 -7.74 16.30
CA MET A 126 -2.12 -6.94 15.19
C MET A 126 -1.32 -7.11 13.89
N ARG A 127 -0.10 -7.68 13.93
CA ARG A 127 0.62 -8.06 12.72
C ARG A 127 -0.18 -9.05 11.85
N HIS A 128 -1.04 -9.86 12.46
CA HIS A 128 -1.91 -10.81 11.74
C HIS A 128 -3.09 -10.10 11.09
N TYR A 129 -3.66 -9.09 11.76
CA TYR A 129 -4.65 -8.20 11.16
C TYR A 129 -4.06 -7.45 9.96
N GLU A 130 -2.86 -6.87 10.09
CA GLU A 130 -2.19 -6.19 8.98
C GLU A 130 -1.87 -7.17 7.82
N GLY A 131 -1.53 -8.43 8.13
CA GLY A 131 -1.41 -9.49 7.12
C GLY A 131 -2.72 -9.79 6.39
N GLY A 132 -3.85 -9.87 7.09
CA GLY A 132 -5.17 -10.02 6.46
C GLY A 132 -5.54 -8.80 5.61
N ALA A 133 -5.34 -7.59 6.14
CA ALA A 133 -5.59 -6.35 5.42
C ALA A 133 -4.74 -6.21 4.13
N GLN A 134 -3.52 -6.75 4.13
CA GLN A 134 -2.71 -6.85 2.91
C GLN A 134 -3.42 -7.72 1.86
N LEU A 135 -3.90 -8.91 2.21
CA LEU A 135 -4.56 -9.82 1.28
C LEU A 135 -5.85 -9.20 0.69
N VAL A 136 -6.66 -8.56 1.53
CA VAL A 136 -7.86 -7.83 1.07
C VAL A 136 -7.48 -6.72 0.11
N SER A 137 -6.40 -5.97 0.39
CA SER A 137 -5.93 -4.89 -0.50
C SER A 137 -5.40 -5.43 -1.83
N VAL A 138 -4.71 -6.58 -1.83
CA VAL A 138 -4.24 -7.27 -3.05
C VAL A 138 -5.44 -7.74 -3.87
N ALA A 139 -6.46 -8.33 -3.23
CA ALA A 139 -7.69 -8.74 -3.92
C ALA A 139 -8.39 -7.52 -4.53
N GLY A 140 -8.52 -6.43 -3.78
CA GLY A 140 -9.04 -5.16 -4.28
C GLY A 140 -8.26 -4.65 -5.50
N ALA A 141 -6.93 -4.60 -5.43
CA ALA A 141 -6.10 -4.17 -6.56
C ALA A 141 -6.32 -5.07 -7.79
N ARG A 142 -6.36 -6.39 -7.59
CA ARG A 142 -6.54 -7.36 -8.67
C ARG A 142 -7.84 -7.18 -9.45
N PHE A 143 -8.90 -6.75 -8.78
CA PHE A 143 -10.24 -6.59 -9.38
C PHE A 143 -10.64 -5.12 -9.58
N ALA A 144 -9.75 -4.18 -9.29
CA ALA A 144 -10.00 -2.77 -9.52
C ALA A 144 -10.10 -2.46 -11.01
N TYR A 145 -10.96 -1.50 -11.34
CA TYR A 145 -11.09 -0.97 -12.69
C TYR A 145 -10.60 0.48 -12.72
N GLY A 146 -9.46 0.69 -13.39
CA GLY A 146 -8.74 1.96 -13.43
C GLY A 146 -7.42 1.89 -12.68
N ALA A 147 -6.33 2.21 -13.39
CA ALA A 147 -4.99 2.18 -12.81
C ALA A 147 -4.78 3.17 -11.64
N THR A 148 -5.53 4.28 -11.59
CA THR A 148 -5.45 5.21 -10.45
C THR A 148 -6.01 4.62 -9.15
N ILE A 149 -7.01 3.74 -9.25
CA ILE A 149 -7.61 3.01 -8.13
C ILE A 149 -6.76 1.80 -7.78
N GLU A 150 -6.44 0.95 -8.78
CA GLU A 150 -5.62 -0.24 -8.61
C GLU A 150 -4.30 0.10 -7.91
N GLN A 151 -3.59 1.12 -8.39
CA GLN A 151 -2.31 1.52 -7.83
C GLN A 151 -2.45 1.91 -6.36
N CYS A 152 -3.51 2.64 -5.97
CA CYS A 152 -3.72 3.00 -4.56
C CYS A 152 -3.89 1.76 -3.67
N LEU A 153 -4.61 0.75 -4.15
CA LEU A 153 -4.84 -0.51 -3.44
C LEU A 153 -3.54 -1.34 -3.36
N SER A 154 -2.77 -1.40 -4.44
CA SER A 154 -1.46 -2.05 -4.48
C SER A 154 -0.47 -1.40 -3.51
N LEU A 155 -0.37 -0.07 -3.52
CA LEU A 155 0.49 0.65 -2.58
C LEU A 155 0.05 0.47 -1.13
N ALA A 156 -1.27 0.50 -0.87
CA ALA A 156 -1.81 0.22 0.47
C ALA A 156 -1.49 -1.22 0.91
N ALA A 157 -1.56 -2.20 0.01
CA ALA A 157 -1.20 -3.59 0.33
C ALA A 157 0.26 -3.71 0.81
N PHE A 158 1.19 -3.02 0.13
CA PHE A 158 2.59 -2.98 0.56
C PHE A 158 2.77 -2.27 1.91
N ASP A 159 1.99 -1.23 2.19
CA ASP A 159 1.98 -0.59 3.51
C ASP A 159 1.54 -1.56 4.61
N ARG A 160 0.49 -2.34 4.36
CA ARG A 160 -0.05 -3.32 5.31
C ARG A 160 0.97 -4.40 5.68
N ILE A 161 1.61 -5.02 4.69
CA ILE A 161 2.67 -6.00 4.99
C ILE A 161 3.89 -5.35 5.65
N GLY A 162 4.21 -4.11 5.28
CA GLY A 162 5.22 -3.30 5.97
C GLY A 162 4.90 -3.12 7.45
N ASN A 163 3.67 -2.75 7.80
CA ASN A 163 3.23 -2.64 9.19
C ASN A 163 3.36 -3.97 9.95
N ALA A 164 2.95 -5.08 9.34
CA ALA A 164 3.11 -6.41 9.94
C ALA A 164 4.58 -6.75 10.23
N GLN A 165 5.51 -6.35 9.34
CA GLN A 165 6.95 -6.49 9.54
C GLN A 165 7.47 -5.58 10.65
N LEU A 166 7.05 -4.31 10.69
CA LEU A 166 7.44 -3.37 11.75
C LEU A 166 6.99 -3.85 13.13
N LEU A 167 5.74 -4.31 13.26
CA LEU A 167 5.23 -4.95 14.48
C LEU A 167 6.04 -6.20 14.85
N SER A 168 6.45 -7.00 13.86
CA SER A 168 7.30 -8.15 14.11
C SER A 168 8.70 -7.74 14.61
N ARG A 169 9.28 -6.66 14.10
CA ARG A 169 10.55 -6.11 14.60
C ARG A 169 10.43 -5.63 16.05
N VAL A 170 9.33 -4.97 16.41
CA VAL A 170 9.05 -4.62 17.82
C VAL A 170 9.01 -5.87 18.69
N GLY A 171 8.34 -6.94 18.23
CA GLY A 171 8.28 -8.20 18.98
C GLY A 171 9.65 -8.85 19.18
N LEU A 172 10.50 -8.83 18.15
CA LEU A 172 11.88 -9.32 18.24
C LEU A 172 12.71 -8.53 19.25
N ALA A 173 12.58 -7.20 19.25
CA ALA A 173 13.28 -6.34 20.21
C ALA A 173 12.73 -6.48 21.65
N LEU A 174 11.43 -6.80 21.81
CA LEU A 174 10.79 -6.94 23.11
C LEU A 174 11.15 -8.24 23.83
N GLY A 175 11.22 -9.36 23.10
CA GLY A 175 11.43 -10.69 23.70
C GLY A 175 11.81 -11.77 22.69
N GLY A 176 12.42 -11.37 21.56
CA GLY A 176 12.89 -12.29 20.55
C GLY A 176 11.79 -13.03 19.79
N SER A 177 12.17 -14.16 19.19
CA SER A 177 11.25 -14.99 18.40
C SER A 177 10.16 -15.64 19.25
N GLU A 178 10.39 -15.83 20.55
CA GLU A 178 9.40 -16.38 21.48
C GLU A 178 8.17 -15.48 21.57
N SER A 179 8.35 -14.17 21.74
CA SER A 179 7.23 -13.21 21.75
C SER A 179 6.38 -13.24 20.47
N LEU A 180 6.99 -13.53 19.31
CA LEU A 180 6.23 -13.69 18.06
C LEU A 180 5.41 -14.99 18.03
N GLY A 181 5.94 -16.05 18.63
CA GLY A 181 5.24 -17.32 18.82
C GLY A 181 4.05 -17.16 19.76
N GLU A 182 4.26 -16.47 20.88
CA GLU A 182 3.19 -16.17 21.84
C GLU A 182 2.10 -15.28 21.24
N ALA A 183 2.47 -14.22 20.50
CA ALA A 183 1.52 -13.36 19.82
C ALA A 183 0.69 -14.12 18.77
N LYS A 184 1.30 -15.08 18.06
CA LYS A 184 0.57 -15.94 17.13
C LYS A 184 -0.41 -16.86 17.86
N ARG A 185 0.02 -17.48 18.96
CA ARG A 185 -0.85 -18.31 19.80
C ARG A 185 -2.04 -17.49 20.33
N ALA A 186 -1.79 -16.28 20.82
CA ALA A 186 -2.83 -15.35 21.27
C ALA A 186 -3.82 -15.04 20.14
N TRP A 187 -3.35 -14.69 18.94
CA TRP A 187 -4.22 -14.46 17.78
C TRP A 187 -5.12 -15.66 17.47
N LEU A 188 -4.60 -16.88 17.62
CA LEU A 188 -5.34 -18.11 17.29
C LEU A 188 -6.30 -18.57 18.39
N GLU A 189 -5.99 -18.30 19.66
CA GLU A 189 -6.65 -18.95 20.81
C GLU A 189 -7.32 -17.98 21.79
N ALA A 190 -6.89 -16.71 21.86
CA ALA A 190 -7.41 -15.76 22.84
C ALA A 190 -8.82 -15.29 22.45
N GLU A 191 -9.78 -15.46 23.37
CA GLU A 191 -11.21 -15.23 23.15
C GLU A 191 -11.52 -13.79 22.70
N ASP A 192 -10.82 -12.82 23.27
CA ASP A 192 -10.93 -11.39 22.98
C ASP A 192 -10.48 -11.01 21.56
N LEU A 193 -9.57 -11.79 20.95
CA LEU A 193 -9.11 -11.57 19.57
C LEU A 193 -9.94 -12.31 18.52
N GLN A 194 -10.76 -13.30 18.91
CA GLN A 194 -11.50 -14.11 17.94
C GLN A 194 -12.52 -13.31 17.10
N PRO A 195 -13.25 -12.30 17.62
CA PRO A 195 -14.12 -11.48 16.80
C PRO A 195 -13.38 -10.74 15.68
N LEU A 196 -12.20 -10.18 16.00
CA LEU A 196 -11.37 -9.47 15.02
C LEU A 196 -10.75 -10.44 14.00
N ARG A 197 -10.28 -11.59 14.46
CA ARG A 197 -9.75 -12.63 13.57
C ARG A 197 -10.81 -13.12 12.59
N ARG A 198 -12.00 -13.44 13.08
CA ARG A 198 -13.14 -13.84 12.24
C ARG A 198 -13.47 -12.76 11.21
N TYR A 199 -13.54 -11.51 11.64
CA TYR A 199 -13.78 -10.39 10.73
C TYR A 199 -12.72 -10.32 9.62
N ALA A 200 -11.44 -10.48 9.96
CA ALA A 200 -10.36 -10.46 8.97
C ALA A 200 -10.36 -11.68 8.02
N GLU A 201 -10.88 -12.83 8.45
CA GLU A 201 -11.00 -14.05 7.63
C GLU A 201 -12.26 -14.06 6.75
N GLU A 202 -13.29 -13.27 7.10
CA GLU A 202 -14.55 -13.18 6.35
C GLU A 202 -14.57 -12.05 5.29
N LEU A 203 -13.65 -11.07 5.36
CA LEU A 203 -13.47 -10.00 4.37
C LEU A 203 -12.87 -10.51 3.05
#